data_AF-A0A2J6I057-F1
#
_entry.id   AF-A0A2J6I057-F1
#
_cell.length_a   1.000
_cell.length_b   1.000
_cell.length_c   1.000
_cell.angle_alpha   90.00
_cell.angle_beta   90.00
_cell.angle_gamma   90.00
#
_symmetry.space_group_name_H-M   'P 1'
#
loop_
_entity.id
_entity.type
_entity.pdbx_description
1 polymer ?
#
loop_
_entity_poly.entity_id
_entity_poly.type
_entity_poly.pdbx_seq_one_letter_code
_entity_poly.pdbx_strand_id
1 'polypeptide(L)'
;MSTQEIMILLGFLLLIVIILAIDMGVFHKKNLEVGFRESLIFTSIWVSLALIFWGLIYFYGDWIHGPENMEQLKDLVAKYSHPITLVENDFEMSLRIYRQNLGLEFITGYIIEYSLSIDNIFVILMIFYSFGVKKIY
;
A
#
# COMPACT_ATOMS: atom_id res chain seq x y z
N MET A 1 0.78 -14.49 -16.26
CA MET A 1 0.00 -13.39 -15.67
C MET A 1 -1.34 -13.39 -16.36
N SER A 2 -2.45 -13.46 -15.63
CA SER A 2 -3.79 -13.55 -16.22
C SER A 2 -4.22 -12.20 -16.79
N THR A 3 -5.16 -12.20 -17.74
CA THR A 3 -5.70 -10.95 -18.31
C THR A 3 -6.36 -10.07 -17.24
N GLN A 4 -6.98 -10.69 -16.23
CA GLN A 4 -7.60 -10.00 -15.10
C GLN A 4 -6.57 -9.32 -14.20
N GLU A 5 -5.46 -10.01 -13.86
CA GLU A 5 -4.34 -9.43 -13.11
C GLU A 5 -3.82 -8.16 -13.79
N ILE A 6 -3.64 -8.20 -15.13
CA ILE A 6 -3.17 -7.06 -15.92
C ILE A 6 -4.18 -5.90 -15.90
N MET A 7 -5.47 -6.18 -16.04
CA MET A 7 -6.52 -5.14 -16.01
C MET A 7 -6.57 -4.44 -14.64
N ILE A 8 -6.48 -5.20 -13.56
CA ILE A 8 -6.49 -4.65 -12.20
C ILE A 8 -5.22 -3.82 -11.96
N LEU A 9 -4.05 -4.28 -12.38
CA LEU A 9 -2.81 -3.53 -12.26
C LEU A 9 -2.80 -2.26 -13.08
N LEU A 10 -3.29 -2.28 -14.32
CA LEU A 10 -3.43 -1.08 -15.14
C LEU A 10 -4.42 -0.09 -14.51
N GLY A 11 -5.53 -0.57 -13.96
CA GLY A 11 -6.50 0.25 -13.23
C GLY A 11 -5.87 0.90 -11.99
N PHE A 12 -5.11 0.13 -11.21
CA PHE A 12 -4.39 0.62 -10.03
C PHE A 12 -3.32 1.65 -10.40
N LEU A 13 -2.52 1.37 -11.44
CA LEU A 13 -1.50 2.30 -11.94
C LEU A 13 -2.14 3.61 -12.39
N LEU A 14 -3.24 3.54 -13.14
CA LEU A 14 -4.00 4.72 -13.58
C LEU A 14 -4.54 5.51 -12.37
N LEU A 15 -5.06 4.82 -11.35
CA LEU A 15 -5.49 5.44 -10.10
C LEU A 15 -4.35 6.17 -9.40
N ILE A 16 -3.15 5.57 -9.30
CA ILE A 16 -1.96 6.23 -8.74
C ILE A 16 -1.62 7.50 -9.55
N VAL A 17 -1.59 7.41 -10.87
CA VAL A 17 -1.29 8.56 -11.75
C VAL A 17 -2.30 9.69 -11.55
N ILE A 18 -3.59 9.37 -11.41
CA ILE A 18 -4.62 10.36 -11.12
C ILE A 18 -4.38 11.02 -9.75
N ILE A 19 -4.11 10.24 -8.71
CA ILE A 19 -3.86 10.77 -7.36
C ILE A 19 -2.61 11.65 -7.35
N LEU A 20 -1.52 11.25 -8.01
CA LEU A 20 -0.31 12.07 -8.16
C LEU A 20 -0.57 13.34 -8.96
N ALA A 21 -1.39 13.27 -10.01
CA ALA A 21 -1.77 14.45 -10.80
C ALA A 21 -2.64 15.42 -9.98
N ILE A 22 -3.51 14.91 -9.10
CA ILE A 22 -4.28 15.72 -8.15
C ILE A 22 -3.34 16.37 -7.14
N ASP A 23 -2.39 15.63 -6.57
CA ASP A 23 -1.45 16.14 -5.59
C ASP A 23 -0.59 17.27 -6.18
N MET A 24 0.01 17.04 -7.36
CA MET A 24 0.75 18.07 -8.08
C MET A 24 -0.15 19.22 -8.58
N GLY A 25 -1.38 18.94 -9.02
CA GLY A 25 -2.25 19.93 -9.65
C GLY A 25 -3.03 20.83 -8.69
N VAL A 26 -3.44 20.31 -7.52
CA VAL A 26 -4.33 20.99 -6.58
C VAL A 26 -3.56 21.83 -5.56
N PHE A 27 -2.35 21.43 -5.16
CA PHE A 27 -1.65 22.04 -4.02
C PHE A 27 -0.64 23.15 -4.35
N HIS A 28 -0.46 23.53 -5.62
CA HIS A 28 0.44 24.63 -6.02
C HIS A 28 -0.08 26.05 -5.71
N LYS A 29 -1.12 26.24 -4.87
CA LYS A 29 -1.61 27.56 -4.49
C LYS A 29 -1.18 27.94 -3.06
N LYS A 30 -0.04 28.63 -3.01
CA LYS A 30 0.54 29.48 -1.94
C LYS A 30 1.59 28.83 -1.04
N ASN A 31 2.77 29.44 -1.06
CA ASN A 31 3.90 29.30 -0.13
C ASN A 31 3.50 29.73 1.29
N LEU A 32 2.57 29.02 1.92
CA LEU A 32 2.33 29.11 3.35
C LEU A 32 3.04 27.93 3.99
N GLU A 33 3.88 28.19 4.98
CA GLU A 33 4.47 27.16 5.83
C GLU A 33 3.34 26.25 6.33
N VAL A 34 3.38 24.97 5.94
CA VAL A 34 2.35 24.00 6.34
C VAL A 34 2.42 23.87 7.86
N GLY A 35 1.38 24.37 8.53
CA GLY A 35 1.33 24.37 9.98
C GLY A 35 1.25 22.95 10.53
N PHE A 36 1.67 22.74 11.78
CA PHE A 36 1.63 21.41 12.42
C PHE A 36 0.25 20.71 12.31
N ARG A 37 -0.84 21.48 12.43
CA ARG A 37 -2.21 20.96 12.28
C ARG A 37 -2.53 20.52 10.85
N GLU A 38 -2.05 21.26 9.86
CA GLU A 38 -2.25 20.94 8.44
C GLU A 38 -1.47 19.68 8.07
N SER A 39 -0.20 19.58 8.51
CA SER A 39 0.63 18.38 8.30
C SER A 39 -0.02 17.13 8.89
N LEU A 40 -0.61 17.23 10.08
CA LEU A 40 -1.35 16.11 10.68
C LEU A 40 -2.57 15.70 9.85
N ILE A 41 -3.29 16.66 9.26
CA ILE A 41 -4.44 16.37 8.38
C ILE A 41 -3.96 15.63 7.14
N PHE A 42 -2.91 16.12 6.48
CA PHE A 42 -2.35 15.45 5.30
C PHE A 42 -1.90 14.03 5.60
N THR A 43 -1.10 13.83 6.67
CA THR A 43 -0.70 12.49 7.10
C THR A 43 -1.90 11.58 7.38
N SER A 44 -2.92 12.10 8.07
CA SER A 44 -4.13 11.34 8.38
C SER A 44 -4.90 10.93 7.12
N ILE A 45 -5.02 11.81 6.12
CA ILE A 45 -5.67 11.50 4.84
C ILE A 45 -4.95 10.36 4.13
N TRP A 46 -3.63 10.45 3.99
CA TRP A 46 -2.83 9.45 3.29
C TRP A 46 -2.84 8.09 4.00
N VAL A 47 -2.72 8.09 5.34
CA VAL A 47 -2.81 6.87 6.15
C VAL A 47 -4.21 6.25 6.03
N SER A 48 -5.27 7.07 6.07
CA SER A 48 -6.65 6.58 5.94
C SER A 48 -6.89 5.97 4.56
N LEU A 49 -6.34 6.58 3.49
CA LEU A 49 -6.41 6.03 2.14
C LEU A 49 -5.73 4.66 2.05
N ALA A 50 -4.55 4.51 2.65
CA ALA A 50 -3.86 3.22 2.73
C ALA A 50 -4.68 2.17 3.51
N LEU A 51 -5.32 2.56 4.63
CA LEU A 51 -6.18 1.67 5.40
C LEU A 51 -7.45 1.26 4.65
N ILE A 52 -8.04 2.16 3.86
CA ILE A 52 -9.18 1.84 2.98
C ILE A 52 -8.73 0.81 1.94
N PHE A 53 -7.58 1.03 1.31
CA PHE A 53 -7.04 0.10 0.32
C PHE A 53 -6.70 -1.28 0.93
N TRP A 54 -6.14 -1.30 2.15
CA TRP A 54 -5.97 -2.53 2.92
C TRP A 54 -7.30 -3.26 3.13
N GLY A 55 -8.35 -2.55 3.53
CA GLY A 55 -9.69 -3.10 3.67
C GLY A 55 -10.23 -3.67 2.36
N LEU A 56 -10.01 -2.98 1.24
CA LEU A 56 -10.40 -3.47 -0.09
C LEU A 56 -9.70 -4.78 -0.45
N ILE A 57 -8.40 -4.92 -0.19
CA ILE A 57 -7.67 -6.18 -0.41
C ILE A 57 -8.18 -7.27 0.52
N TYR A 58 -8.42 -6.95 1.79
CA TYR A 58 -8.93 -7.92 2.76
C TYR A 58 -10.33 -8.45 2.36
N PHE A 59 -11.21 -7.58 1.84
CA PHE A 59 -12.57 -7.94 1.48
C PHE A 59 -12.77 -8.44 0.05
N TYR A 60 -11.94 -8.01 -0.90
CA TYR A 60 -12.08 -8.30 -2.34
C TYR A 60 -10.78 -8.82 -2.98
N GLY A 61 -9.79 -9.22 -2.20
CA GLY A 61 -8.49 -9.68 -2.70
C GLY A 61 -8.58 -10.94 -3.57
N ASP A 62 -9.65 -11.72 -3.44
CA ASP A 62 -9.94 -12.86 -4.31
C ASP A 62 -10.17 -12.43 -5.76
N TRP A 63 -10.73 -11.24 -6.00
CA TRP A 63 -10.96 -10.72 -7.36
C TRP A 63 -9.65 -10.42 -8.10
N ILE A 64 -8.52 -10.29 -7.39
CA ILE A 64 -7.23 -9.99 -8.01
C ILE A 64 -6.77 -11.16 -8.89
N HIS A 65 -6.96 -12.39 -8.41
CA HIS A 65 -6.47 -13.60 -9.07
C HIS A 65 -7.59 -14.54 -9.53
N GLY A 66 -8.79 -14.42 -8.96
CA GLY A 66 -9.99 -15.19 -9.31
C GLY A 66 -9.81 -16.71 -9.31
N PRO A 67 -9.18 -17.35 -8.30
CA PRO A 67 -9.08 -18.80 -8.29
C PRO A 67 -10.48 -19.41 -8.20
N GLU A 68 -10.83 -20.27 -9.15
CA GLU A 68 -12.12 -20.98 -9.15
C GLU A 68 -12.03 -22.33 -8.45
N ASN A 69 -10.82 -22.88 -8.31
CA ASN A 69 -10.56 -24.22 -7.81
C ASN A 69 -9.38 -24.27 -6.83
N MET A 70 -9.36 -25.30 -5.99
CA MET A 70 -8.28 -25.51 -5.01
C MET A 70 -6.90 -25.71 -5.65
N GLU A 71 -6.86 -26.34 -6.84
CA GLU A 71 -5.61 -26.53 -7.59
C GLU A 71 -5.00 -25.19 -8.02
N GLN A 72 -5.83 -24.27 -8.53
CA GLN A 72 -5.38 -22.91 -8.90
C GLN A 72 -4.93 -22.12 -7.68
N LEU A 73 -5.62 -22.27 -6.53
CA LEU A 73 -5.22 -21.61 -5.29
C LEU A 73 -3.86 -22.12 -4.80
N LYS A 74 -3.61 -23.43 -4.86
CA LYS A 74 -2.30 -24.02 -4.52
C LYS A 74 -1.20 -23.53 -5.47
N ASP A 75 -1.48 -23.47 -6.77
CA ASP A 75 -0.53 -22.95 -7.76
C ASP A 75 -0.22 -21.47 -7.53
N LEU A 76 -1.23 -20.64 -7.22
CA LEU A 76 -1.04 -19.24 -6.86
C LEU A 76 -0.20 -19.07 -5.61
N VAL A 77 -0.45 -19.87 -4.57
CA VAL A 77 0.33 -19.83 -3.32
C VAL A 77 1.78 -20.23 -3.55
N ALA A 78 2.02 -21.26 -4.35
CA ALA A 78 3.37 -21.66 -4.73
C ALA A 78 4.07 -20.60 -5.59
N LYS A 79 3.35 -20.01 -6.55
CA LYS A 79 3.88 -19.02 -7.49
C LYS A 79 4.28 -17.71 -6.82
N TYR A 80 3.46 -17.21 -5.89
CA TYR A 80 3.72 -15.95 -5.18
C TYR A 80 4.40 -16.15 -3.82
N SER A 81 4.76 -17.39 -3.46
CA SER A 81 5.48 -17.74 -2.23
C SER A 81 4.79 -17.24 -0.94
N HIS A 82 3.47 -17.30 -0.89
CA HIS A 82 2.73 -16.84 0.28
C HIS A 82 3.02 -17.71 1.51
N PRO A 83 3.31 -17.14 2.69
CA PRO A 83 3.62 -17.88 3.91
C PRO A 83 2.35 -18.42 4.60
N ILE A 84 1.51 -19.18 3.87
CA ILE A 84 0.23 -19.69 4.38
C ILE A 84 0.11 -21.20 4.29
N THR A 85 -0.54 -21.78 5.28
CA THR A 85 -0.94 -23.19 5.29
C THR A 85 -2.38 -23.30 4.78
N LEU A 86 -2.55 -23.90 3.61
CA LEU A 86 -3.88 -24.12 3.02
C LEU A 86 -4.57 -25.34 3.64
N VAL A 87 -5.88 -25.27 3.81
CA VAL A 87 -6.70 -26.38 4.30
C VAL A 87 -7.20 -27.17 3.09
N GLU A 88 -6.55 -28.30 2.80
CA GLU A 88 -6.76 -29.05 1.54
C GLU A 88 -8.21 -29.47 1.27
N ASN A 89 -8.99 -29.68 2.34
CA ASN A 89 -10.36 -30.20 2.27
C ASN A 89 -11.43 -29.10 2.20
N ASP A 90 -11.06 -27.81 2.29
CA ASP A 90 -12.02 -26.71 2.29
C ASP A 90 -11.47 -25.53 1.47
N PHE A 91 -12.03 -25.37 0.26
CA PHE A 91 -11.68 -24.30 -0.65
C PHE A 91 -12.12 -22.93 -0.13
N GLU A 92 -13.32 -22.81 0.46
CA GLU A 92 -13.82 -21.53 0.95
C GLU A 92 -12.99 -21.02 2.13
N MET A 93 -12.62 -21.92 3.04
CA MET A 93 -11.75 -21.59 4.17
C MET A 93 -10.36 -21.17 3.67
N SER A 94 -9.80 -21.90 2.70
CA SER A 94 -8.49 -21.60 2.11
C SER A 94 -8.49 -20.28 1.34
N LEU A 95 -9.57 -19.97 0.62
CA LEU A 95 -9.74 -18.69 -0.09
C LEU A 95 -9.80 -17.52 0.89
N ARG A 96 -10.48 -17.68 2.03
CA ARG A 96 -10.50 -16.67 3.09
C ARG A 96 -9.11 -16.44 3.68
N ILE A 97 -8.36 -17.50 3.98
CA ILE A 97 -6.99 -17.41 4.50
C ILE A 97 -6.09 -16.67 3.50
N TYR A 98 -6.20 -17.02 2.21
CA TYR A 98 -5.46 -16.36 1.15
C TYR A 98 -5.73 -14.86 1.08
N ARG A 99 -6.99 -14.44 1.09
CA ARG A 99 -7.36 -13.02 1.10
C ARG A 99 -6.86 -12.27 2.33
N GLN A 100 -6.98 -12.88 3.51
CA GLN A 100 -6.46 -12.31 4.74
C GLN A 100 -4.94 -12.10 4.64
N ASN A 101 -4.23 -13.08 4.08
CA ASN A 101 -2.80 -13.00 3.85
C ASN A 101 -2.42 -11.89 2.88
N LEU A 102 -3.13 -11.72 1.76
CA LEU A 102 -2.89 -10.59 0.85
C LEU A 102 -3.04 -9.24 1.55
N GLY A 103 -4.06 -9.10 2.41
CA GLY A 103 -4.24 -7.90 3.23
C GLY A 103 -3.09 -7.70 4.21
N LEU A 104 -2.63 -8.77 4.86
CA LEU A 104 -1.48 -8.73 5.77
C LEU A 104 -0.18 -8.34 5.04
N GLU A 105 0.09 -8.91 3.88
CA GLU A 105 1.26 -8.57 3.07
C GLU A 105 1.25 -7.11 2.65
N PHE A 106 0.09 -6.58 2.23
CA PHE A 106 -0.03 -5.15 1.92
C PHE A 106 0.27 -4.26 3.13
N ILE A 107 -0.36 -4.50 4.29
CA ILE A 107 -0.15 -3.62 5.45
C ILE A 107 1.25 -3.77 6.04
N THR A 108 1.81 -4.98 6.02
CA THR A 108 3.20 -5.23 6.43
C THR A 108 4.17 -4.51 5.50
N GLY A 109 3.99 -4.60 4.18
CA GLY A 109 4.78 -3.86 3.19
C GLY A 109 4.66 -2.35 3.40
N TYR A 110 3.43 -1.83 3.53
CA TYR A 110 3.17 -0.41 3.80
C TYR A 110 3.91 0.07 5.06
N ILE A 111 3.83 -0.67 6.17
CA ILE A 111 4.52 -0.30 7.41
C ILE A 111 6.04 -0.34 7.22
N ILE A 112 6.58 -1.37 6.56
CA ILE A 112 8.03 -1.50 6.31
C ILE A 112 8.54 -0.32 5.48
N GLU A 113 7.87 0.01 4.38
CA GLU A 113 8.23 1.13 3.51
C GLU A 113 8.09 2.47 4.22
N TYR A 114 7.04 2.64 5.02
CA TYR A 114 6.85 3.84 5.83
C TYR A 114 7.95 3.99 6.90
N SER A 115 8.35 2.90 7.57
CA SER A 115 9.45 2.89 8.54
C SER A 115 10.80 3.22 7.88
N LEU A 116 11.09 2.64 6.70
CA LEU A 116 12.29 2.97 5.92
C LEU A 116 12.33 4.43 5.49
N SER A 117 11.17 5.00 5.12
CA SER A 117 11.06 6.41 4.76
C SER A 117 11.32 7.34 5.96
N ILE A 118 10.83 6.98 7.15
CA ILE A 118 11.10 7.72 8.39
C ILE A 118 12.58 7.68 8.75
N ASP A 119 13.23 6.51 8.63
CA ASP A 119 14.65 6.35 8.88
C ASP A 119 15.49 7.27 7.97
N ASN A 120 15.16 7.29 6.68
CA ASN A 120 15.79 8.20 5.70
C ASN A 120 15.64 9.68 6.08
N ILE A 121 14.43 10.12 6.47
CA ILE A 121 14.17 11.50 6.90
C ILE A 121 14.97 11.83 8.17
N PHE A 122 15.03 10.91 9.13
CA PHE A 122 15.75 11.10 10.38
C PHE A 122 17.25 11.30 10.15
N VAL A 123 17.87 10.48 9.29
CA VAL A 123 19.28 10.62 8.90
C VAL A 123 19.55 11.98 8.26
N ILE A 124 18.70 12.41 7.32
CA ILE A 124 18.82 13.71 6.65
C ILE A 124 18.72 14.87 7.66
N LEU A 125 17.76 14.81 8.59
CA LEU A 125 17.59 15.82 9.63
C LEU A 125 18.81 15.92 10.55
N MET A 126 19.40 14.78 10.94
CA MET A 126 20.61 14.75 11.76
C MET A 126 21.80 15.39 11.04
N ILE A 127 21.96 15.10 9.74
CA ILE A 127 23.00 15.70 8.90
C ILE A 127 22.84 17.22 8.82
N PHE A 128 21.63 17.72 8.50
CA PHE A 128 21.37 19.17 8.43
C PHE A 128 21.58 19.87 9.77
N TYR A 129 21.21 19.23 10.87
CA TYR A 129 21.46 19.74 12.21
C TYR A 129 22.96 19.82 12.51
N SER A 130 23.73 18.79 12.18
CA SER A 130 25.19 18.76 12.39
C SER A 130 25.92 19.84 11.58
N PHE A 131 25.46 20.15 10.38
CA PHE A 131 26.04 21.20 9.55
C PHE A 131 25.55 22.61 9.88
N GLY A 132 24.67 22.77 10.88
CA GLY A 132 24.14 24.08 11.27
C GLY A 132 23.38 24.77 10.14
N VAL A 133 22.77 24.00 9.23
CA VAL A 133 21.92 24.54 8.16
C VAL A 133 20.80 25.30 8.84
N LYS A 134 20.81 26.63 8.73
CA LYS A 134 19.73 27.46 9.27
C LYS A 134 18.43 26.98 8.65
N LYS A 135 17.41 26.77 9.49
CA LYS A 135 16.01 26.71 9.04
C LYS A 135 15.69 28.06 8.40
N ILE A 136 15.85 28.13 7.08
CA ILE A 136 15.39 29.26 6.29
C ILE A 136 13.96 28.87 5.94
N TYR A 137 13.04 29.33 6.80
CA TYR A 137 11.60 29.04 6.83
C TYR A 137 11.26 27.65 7.38
#